data_AF-W6KRK3-F1
#
_entry.id   AF-W6KRK3-F1
#
_cell.length_a   1.000
_cell.length_b   1.000
_cell.length_c   1.000
_cell.angle_alpha   90.00
_cell.angle_beta   90.00
_cell.angle_gamma   90.00
#
_symmetry.space_group_name_H-M   'P 1'
#
loop_
_entity.id
_entity.type
_entity.pdbx_description
1 polymer ?
#
loop_
_entity_poly.entity_id
_entity_poly.type
_entity_poly.pdbx_seq_one_letter_code
_entity_poly.pdbx_strand_id
1 'polypeptide(L)'
;MALTHISHQNASVGMRVQDYWGRTGTIRWIGKIEKKSQSPTNQTGWHYGIEYDEESKNPLRSNGTWNDKQYFTCPPRNGMLGVERDFYPEVNGKYVKLLREKFGDQVATWHDFELVKFCIARNYDMTKVIEMLKKHLKWREEFKPSCDEYFPPSMAEDYSCGYTGTADYDENLIFCEKPMNNKSCPAPVFVEKYTLPVICRWHIAGIEMGLQYLRESNYHYKRMCYIVDLQNLTTFSRAMVTFAQKLSSIEQDNYPEMAGRVIMVNCPTFFRVCWKLFQLFINERTNQKIRFVPPGKGLEVLSQMMAVEDIPDFCGGPSRKWIETNGGRLGSSDPTKVYKIGSCNVSDPGSLQVKRLENSPNMKDEDRRSI
;
A
#
# COMPACT_ATOMS: atom_id res chain seq x y z
N MET A 1 3.46 21.41 -16.68
CA MET A 1 2.52 20.88 -17.70
C MET A 1 2.10 19.51 -17.20
N ALA A 2 0.80 19.25 -17.01
CA ALA A 2 0.34 17.92 -16.66
C ALA A 2 0.58 16.95 -17.84
N LEU A 3 0.73 15.66 -17.57
CA LEU A 3 0.82 14.68 -18.64
C LEU A 3 -0.49 14.63 -19.43
N THR A 4 -0.37 14.66 -20.74
CA THR A 4 -1.47 14.44 -21.66
C THR A 4 -1.42 13.01 -22.15
N HIS A 5 -2.57 12.34 -22.20
CA HIS A 5 -2.69 11.02 -22.78
C HIS A 5 -2.23 11.02 -24.25
N ILE A 6 -1.77 9.87 -24.73
CA ILE A 6 -1.66 9.66 -26.18
C ILE A 6 -3.06 9.75 -26.80
N SER A 7 -3.14 9.91 -28.12
CA SER A 7 -4.38 9.81 -28.89
C SER A 7 -4.08 9.26 -30.28
N HIS A 8 -5.11 8.83 -31.00
CA HIS A 8 -4.94 8.31 -32.37
C HIS A 8 -4.35 9.34 -33.34
N GLN A 9 -4.32 10.63 -32.96
CA GLN A 9 -3.74 11.71 -33.76
C GLN A 9 -2.23 11.89 -33.50
N ASN A 10 -1.74 11.52 -32.32
CA ASN A 10 -0.34 11.76 -31.92
C ASN A 10 0.46 10.47 -31.63
N ALA A 11 -0.21 9.32 -31.54
CA ALA A 11 0.39 8.02 -31.34
C ALA A 11 0.88 7.43 -32.66
N SER A 12 2.04 6.79 -32.62
CA SER A 12 2.60 6.06 -33.76
C SER A 12 3.20 4.72 -33.31
N VAL A 13 3.18 3.73 -34.21
CA VAL A 13 3.90 2.48 -33.97
C VAL A 13 5.40 2.79 -33.83
N GLY A 14 6.04 2.23 -32.80
CA GLY A 14 7.41 2.55 -32.40
C GLY A 14 7.52 3.66 -31.35
N MET A 15 6.44 4.38 -31.04
CA MET A 15 6.44 5.39 -29.99
C MET A 15 6.64 4.76 -28.61
N ARG A 16 7.51 5.38 -27.81
CA ARG A 16 7.70 5.05 -26.40
C ARG A 16 6.61 5.65 -25.54
N VAL A 17 6.01 4.81 -24.70
CA VAL A 17 4.91 5.17 -23.82
C VAL A 17 5.18 4.70 -22.40
N GLN A 18 4.44 5.30 -21.47
CA GLN A 18 4.34 4.83 -20.10
C GLN A 18 2.86 4.75 -19.69
N ASP A 19 2.54 3.82 -18.81
CA ASP A 19 1.21 3.77 -18.20
C ASP A 19 1.11 4.72 -16.99
N TYR A 20 -0.09 4.78 -16.41
CA TYR A 20 -0.38 5.55 -15.20
C TYR A 20 0.54 5.23 -14.02
N TRP A 21 1.08 4.01 -13.99
CA TRP A 21 1.95 3.49 -12.94
C TRP A 21 3.44 3.71 -13.23
N GLY A 22 3.76 4.34 -14.36
CA GLY A 22 5.13 4.62 -14.80
C GLY A 22 5.83 3.42 -15.42
N ARG A 23 5.15 2.30 -15.69
CA ARG A 23 5.74 1.20 -16.46
C ARG A 23 5.85 1.61 -17.92
N THR A 24 6.96 1.25 -18.55
CA THR A 24 7.31 1.72 -19.89
C THR A 24 7.18 0.62 -20.94
N GLY A 25 6.97 1.04 -22.18
CA GLY A 25 6.79 0.14 -23.31
C GLY A 25 6.76 0.85 -24.65
N THR A 26 6.56 0.08 -25.71
CA THR A 26 6.53 0.56 -27.09
C THR A 26 5.18 0.25 -27.72
N ILE A 27 4.59 1.22 -28.42
CA ILE A 27 3.39 0.98 -29.24
C ILE A 27 3.77 0.06 -30.41
N ARG A 28 3.13 -1.09 -30.52
CA ARG A 28 3.28 -2.06 -31.62
C ARG A 28 2.07 -2.15 -32.54
N TRP A 29 0.92 -1.70 -32.07
CA TRP A 29 -0.30 -1.70 -32.87
C TRP A 29 -1.23 -0.56 -32.45
N ILE A 30 -1.94 0.00 -33.42
CA ILE A 30 -2.99 0.99 -33.19
C ILE A 30 -4.17 0.59 -34.08
N GLY A 31 -5.36 0.53 -33.50
CA GLY A 31 -6.55 0.26 -34.30
C GLY A 31 -7.84 0.36 -33.51
N LYS A 32 -8.96 0.30 -34.24
CA LYS A 32 -10.29 0.38 -33.66
C LYS A 32 -10.88 -1.01 -33.45
N ILE A 33 -11.39 -1.26 -32.25
CA ILE A 33 -12.10 -2.48 -31.90
C ILE A 33 -13.59 -2.17 -31.82
N GLU A 34 -14.39 -2.80 -32.68
CA GLU A 34 -15.84 -2.54 -32.77
C GLU A 34 -16.68 -3.51 -31.92
N LYS A 35 -16.17 -4.73 -31.66
CA LYS A 35 -16.88 -5.74 -30.86
C LYS A 35 -16.19 -5.93 -29.51
N LYS A 36 -16.94 -5.82 -28.41
CA LYS A 36 -16.41 -6.04 -27.05
C LYS A 36 -15.68 -7.36 -26.89
N SER A 37 -16.19 -8.43 -27.50
CA SER A 37 -15.58 -9.77 -27.47
C SER A 37 -14.19 -9.86 -28.10
N GLN A 38 -13.72 -8.83 -28.80
CA GLN A 38 -12.38 -8.80 -29.38
C GLN A 38 -11.34 -8.18 -28.43
N SER A 39 -11.77 -7.49 -27.37
CA SER A 39 -10.89 -6.89 -26.37
C SER A 39 -10.89 -7.72 -25.08
N PRO A 40 -9.73 -7.96 -24.45
CA PRO A 40 -9.66 -8.70 -23.18
C PRO A 40 -10.38 -7.98 -22.03
N THR A 41 -10.64 -6.67 -22.17
CA THR A 41 -11.33 -5.85 -21.17
C THR A 41 -12.78 -5.50 -21.55
N ASN A 42 -13.33 -6.12 -22.61
CA ASN A 42 -14.68 -5.84 -23.12
C ASN A 42 -14.91 -4.37 -23.52
N GLN A 43 -13.86 -3.67 -23.96
CA GLN A 43 -13.90 -2.28 -24.41
C GLN A 43 -13.91 -2.18 -25.94
N THR A 44 -14.53 -1.12 -26.46
CA THR A 44 -14.59 -0.78 -27.90
C THR A 44 -13.95 0.59 -28.15
N GLY A 45 -13.69 0.92 -29.40
CA GLY A 45 -13.05 2.18 -29.81
C GLY A 45 -11.55 2.00 -30.09
N TRP A 46 -10.80 3.09 -30.05
CA TRP A 46 -9.36 3.09 -30.30
C TRP A 46 -8.62 2.33 -29.19
N HIS A 47 -7.79 1.39 -29.62
CA HIS A 47 -6.94 0.59 -28.77
C HIS A 47 -5.49 0.66 -29.25
N TYR A 48 -4.59 0.45 -28.31
CA TYR A 48 -3.15 0.51 -28.49
C TYR A 48 -2.56 -0.79 -27.97
N GLY A 49 -1.87 -1.52 -28.85
CA GLY A 49 -1.09 -2.69 -28.51
C GLY A 49 0.27 -2.25 -28.02
N ILE A 50 0.56 -2.44 -26.74
CA ILE A 50 1.81 -2.06 -26.10
C ILE A 50 2.63 -3.30 -25.82
N GLU A 51 3.86 -3.34 -26.32
CA GLU A 51 4.88 -4.25 -25.82
C GLU A 51 5.59 -3.56 -24.66
N TYR A 52 5.36 -4.03 -23.43
CA TYR A 52 6.06 -3.50 -22.27
C TYR A 52 7.48 -4.07 -22.16
N ASP A 53 8.36 -3.31 -21.53
CA ASP A 53 9.78 -3.67 -21.39
C ASP A 53 9.98 -4.86 -20.44
N GLU A 54 9.08 -5.02 -19.47
CA GLU A 54 9.11 -6.08 -18.48
C GLU A 54 7.96 -7.07 -18.71
N GLU A 55 8.25 -8.36 -18.59
CA GLU A 55 7.21 -9.41 -18.55
C GLU A 55 6.38 -9.30 -17.28
N SER A 56 5.13 -9.78 -17.32
CA SER A 56 4.24 -9.67 -16.17
C SER A 56 3.35 -10.88 -15.97
N LYS A 57 3.11 -11.23 -14.70
CA LYS A 57 2.20 -12.33 -14.35
C LYS A 57 0.73 -11.99 -14.55
N ASN A 58 0.40 -10.72 -14.81
CA ASN A 58 -0.97 -10.27 -15.03
C ASN A 58 -1.66 -11.10 -16.14
N PRO A 59 -2.86 -11.65 -15.90
CA PRO A 59 -3.55 -12.51 -16.87
C PRO A 59 -3.99 -11.79 -18.15
N LEU A 60 -4.01 -10.45 -18.16
CA LEU A 60 -4.27 -9.66 -19.37
C LEU A 60 -3.05 -9.56 -20.28
N ARG A 61 -1.88 -9.98 -19.81
CA ARG A 61 -0.63 -9.95 -20.58
C ARG A 61 -0.56 -11.11 -21.56
N SER A 62 -0.15 -10.84 -22.79
CA SER A 62 -0.02 -11.89 -23.81
C SER A 62 1.19 -11.66 -24.73
N ASN A 63 1.33 -12.48 -25.76
CA ASN A 63 2.29 -12.31 -26.85
C ASN A 63 1.79 -11.38 -27.98
N GLY A 64 0.71 -10.63 -27.74
CA GLY A 64 0.04 -9.79 -28.74
C GLY A 64 -1.25 -10.39 -29.32
N THR A 65 -1.67 -11.55 -28.81
CA THR A 65 -2.91 -12.26 -29.18
C THR A 65 -3.91 -12.26 -28.04
N TRP A 66 -5.18 -11.94 -28.33
CA TRP A 66 -6.31 -12.05 -27.39
C TRP A 66 -7.56 -12.51 -28.13
N ASN A 67 -8.35 -13.40 -27.50
CA ASN A 67 -9.61 -13.92 -28.05
C ASN A 67 -9.46 -14.41 -29.50
N ASP A 68 -8.45 -15.26 -29.72
CA ASP A 68 -8.08 -15.86 -31.02
C ASP A 68 -7.68 -14.87 -32.13
N LYS A 69 -7.46 -13.60 -31.79
CA LYS A 69 -7.01 -12.56 -32.72
C LYS A 69 -5.63 -12.05 -32.34
N GLN A 70 -4.70 -12.12 -33.29
CA GLN A 70 -3.38 -11.51 -33.19
C GLN A 70 -3.43 -10.05 -33.64
N TYR A 71 -2.99 -9.13 -32.78
CA TYR A 71 -2.93 -7.69 -33.06
C TYR A 71 -1.49 -7.25 -33.36
N PHE A 72 -0.53 -7.82 -32.66
CA PHE A 72 0.90 -7.63 -32.87
C PHE A 72 1.65 -8.88 -32.37
N THR A 73 2.98 -8.88 -32.51
CA THR A 73 3.85 -9.94 -31.96
C THR A 73 4.83 -9.32 -30.98
N CYS A 74 5.00 -9.96 -29.83
CA CYS A 74 6.01 -9.66 -28.82
C CYS A 74 6.30 -10.93 -27.99
N PRO A 75 7.30 -10.92 -27.10
CA PRO A 75 7.51 -12.03 -26.17
C PRO A 75 6.26 -12.35 -25.34
N PRO A 76 6.06 -13.61 -24.92
CA PRO A 76 4.96 -13.99 -24.05
C PRO A 76 4.93 -13.11 -22.79
N ARG A 77 3.74 -12.63 -22.43
CA ARG A 77 3.47 -11.82 -21.23
C ARG A 77 4.04 -10.39 -21.23
N ASN A 78 4.52 -9.88 -22.35
CA ASN A 78 4.92 -8.47 -22.48
C ASN A 78 3.82 -7.60 -23.10
N GLY A 79 2.97 -8.19 -23.95
CA GLY A 79 1.92 -7.49 -24.68
C GLY A 79 0.74 -7.11 -23.78
N MET A 80 0.17 -5.93 -24.02
CA MET A 80 -1.11 -5.47 -23.45
C MET A 80 -1.93 -4.76 -24.54
N LEU A 81 -3.25 -4.89 -24.49
CA LEU A 81 -4.18 -4.00 -25.19
C LEU A 81 -4.81 -3.05 -24.19
N GLY A 82 -4.58 -1.75 -24.37
CA GLY A 82 -5.24 -0.70 -23.59
C GLY A 82 -5.90 0.34 -24.47
N VAL A 83 -6.64 1.24 -23.84
CA VAL A 83 -7.32 2.36 -24.48
C VAL A 83 -6.54 3.66 -24.27
N GLU A 84 -7.00 4.74 -24.91
CA GLU A 84 -6.32 6.04 -24.94
C GLU A 84 -5.93 6.57 -23.55
N ARG A 85 -6.85 6.45 -22.59
CA ARG A 85 -6.65 6.92 -21.21
C ARG A 85 -5.65 6.10 -20.38
N ASP A 86 -5.14 4.99 -20.90
CA ASP A 86 -4.25 4.11 -20.15
C ASP A 86 -2.77 4.52 -20.29
N PHE A 87 -2.45 5.27 -21.35
CA PHE A 87 -1.07 5.54 -21.75
C PHE A 87 -0.76 7.03 -21.96
N TYR A 88 0.51 7.35 -21.75
CA TYR A 88 1.13 8.67 -21.92
C TYR A 88 2.42 8.52 -22.72
N PRO A 89 2.90 9.55 -23.42
CA PRO A 89 4.27 9.57 -23.92
C PRO A 89 5.27 9.30 -22.78
N GLU A 90 6.31 8.51 -23.05
CA GLU A 90 7.33 8.23 -22.04
C GLU A 90 8.13 9.50 -21.72
N VAL A 91 8.15 9.87 -20.44
CA VAL A 91 8.88 11.05 -19.95
C VAL A 91 9.77 10.75 -18.73
N ASN A 92 9.67 9.55 -18.16
CA ASN A 92 10.32 9.17 -16.91
C ASN A 92 11.82 9.53 -16.89
N GLY A 93 12.58 9.07 -17.89
CA GLY A 93 14.03 9.29 -17.95
C GLY A 93 14.44 10.77 -17.96
N LYS A 94 13.65 11.64 -18.63
CA LYS A 94 13.89 13.09 -18.64
C LYS A 94 13.80 13.69 -17.23
N TYR A 95 12.75 13.33 -16.49
CA TYR A 95 12.51 13.91 -15.17
C TYR A 95 13.38 13.30 -14.09
N VAL A 96 13.72 12.02 -14.20
CA VAL A 96 14.74 11.37 -13.36
C VAL A 96 16.08 12.10 -13.50
N LYS A 97 16.53 12.37 -14.73
CA LYS A 97 17.78 13.10 -14.98
C LYS A 97 17.79 14.46 -14.29
N LEU A 98 16.71 15.23 -14.42
CA LEU A 98 16.55 16.54 -13.78
C LEU A 98 16.64 16.45 -12.25
N LEU A 99 16.00 15.45 -11.64
CA LEU A 99 16.07 15.24 -10.20
C LEU A 99 17.48 14.85 -9.75
N ARG A 100 18.17 13.98 -10.48
CA ARG A 100 19.56 13.61 -10.17
C ARG A 100 20.51 14.80 -10.28
N GLU A 101 20.39 15.62 -11.33
CA GLU A 101 21.15 16.87 -11.48
C GLU A 101 20.90 17.84 -10.32
N LYS A 102 19.66 17.89 -9.81
CA LYS A 102 19.28 18.83 -8.75
C LYS A 102 19.69 18.39 -7.35
N PHE A 103 19.57 17.11 -7.04
CA PHE A 103 19.75 16.58 -5.68
C PHE A 103 21.09 15.84 -5.48
N GLY A 104 21.77 15.48 -6.56
CA GLY A 104 23.11 14.89 -6.53
C GLY A 104 23.18 13.63 -5.65
N ASP A 105 24.19 13.61 -4.76
CA ASP A 105 24.51 12.48 -3.91
C ASP A 105 23.35 12.02 -3.00
N GLN A 106 22.44 12.94 -2.62
CA GLN A 106 21.30 12.61 -1.76
C GLN A 106 20.35 11.56 -2.37
N VAL A 107 20.34 11.44 -3.70
CA VAL A 107 19.50 10.46 -4.44
C VAL A 107 20.32 9.57 -5.36
N ALA A 108 21.66 9.58 -5.25
CA ALA A 108 22.53 8.85 -6.17
C ALA A 108 22.25 7.33 -6.16
N THR A 109 22.00 6.77 -4.97
CA THR A 109 21.73 5.34 -4.78
C THR A 109 20.27 4.94 -5.00
N TRP A 110 19.38 5.91 -5.23
CA TRP A 110 17.96 5.63 -5.41
C TRP A 110 17.72 5.03 -6.79
N HIS A 111 16.78 4.10 -6.85
CA HIS A 111 16.31 3.55 -8.12
C HIS A 111 15.48 4.60 -8.88
N ASP A 112 15.50 4.57 -10.21
CA ASP A 112 14.75 5.55 -11.04
C ASP A 112 13.25 5.56 -10.70
N PHE A 113 12.67 4.39 -10.44
CA PHE A 113 11.27 4.27 -10.01
C PHE A 113 10.97 4.99 -8.70
N GLU A 114 11.93 5.13 -7.77
CA GLU A 114 11.72 5.91 -6.54
C GLU A 114 11.49 7.38 -6.87
N LEU A 115 12.28 7.94 -7.78
CA LEU A 115 12.16 9.32 -8.22
C LEU A 115 10.90 9.53 -9.07
N VAL A 116 10.59 8.60 -9.97
CA VAL A 116 9.38 8.64 -10.81
C VAL A 116 8.11 8.69 -9.95
N LYS A 117 8.06 8.01 -8.79
CA LYS A 117 6.91 8.07 -7.88
C LYS A 117 6.61 9.49 -7.39
N PHE A 118 7.64 10.29 -7.08
CA PHE A 118 7.45 11.71 -6.73
C PHE A 118 6.91 12.51 -7.93
N CYS A 119 7.41 12.25 -9.14
CA CYS A 119 6.90 12.86 -10.36
C CYS A 119 5.42 12.54 -10.58
N ILE A 120 5.04 11.26 -10.49
CA ILE A 120 3.66 10.80 -10.64
C ILE A 120 2.76 11.44 -9.58
N ALA A 121 3.17 11.46 -8.32
CA ALA A 121 2.38 12.00 -7.20
C ALA A 121 2.09 13.51 -7.31
N ARG A 122 2.81 14.24 -8.16
CA ARG A 122 2.61 15.66 -8.44
C ARG A 122 2.30 15.93 -9.91
N ASN A 123 1.85 14.91 -10.66
CA ASN A 123 1.50 15.00 -12.08
C ASN A 123 2.58 15.69 -12.93
N TYR A 124 3.86 15.42 -12.61
CA TYR A 124 5.04 15.96 -13.29
C TYR A 124 5.16 17.51 -13.22
N ASP A 125 4.49 18.15 -12.26
CA ASP A 125 4.71 19.54 -11.88
C ASP A 125 6.03 19.65 -11.10
N MET A 126 7.13 19.93 -11.81
CA MET A 126 8.47 19.86 -11.22
C MET A 126 8.70 20.81 -10.06
N THR A 127 7.99 21.94 -9.99
CA THR A 127 8.07 22.83 -8.82
C THR A 127 7.59 22.10 -7.57
N LYS A 128 6.44 21.42 -7.65
CA LYS A 128 5.86 20.64 -6.55
C LYS A 128 6.63 19.35 -6.26
N VAL A 129 7.15 18.69 -7.29
CA VAL A 129 7.98 17.49 -7.15
C VAL A 129 9.24 17.82 -6.33
N ILE A 130 9.93 18.89 -6.70
CA ILE A 130 11.15 19.34 -6.02
C ILE A 130 10.85 19.72 -4.56
N GLU A 131 9.75 20.44 -4.33
CA GLU A 131 9.34 20.82 -2.97
C GLU A 131 9.05 19.59 -2.10
N MET A 132 8.29 18.62 -2.65
CA MET A 132 7.97 17.37 -1.97
C MET A 132 9.23 16.57 -1.64
N LEU A 133 10.13 16.40 -2.61
CA LEU A 133 11.36 15.62 -2.41
C LEU A 133 12.29 16.29 -1.37
N LYS A 134 12.39 17.63 -1.36
CA LYS A 134 13.12 18.36 -0.31
C LYS A 134 12.55 18.10 1.09
N LYS A 135 11.22 18.20 1.23
CA LYS A 135 10.52 17.94 2.50
C LYS A 135 10.74 16.50 2.95
N HIS A 136 10.68 15.56 2.02
CA HIS A 136 10.90 14.15 2.30
C HIS A 136 12.33 13.84 2.76
N LEU A 137 13.35 14.39 2.10
CA LEU A 137 14.76 14.20 2.50
C LEU A 137 15.00 14.72 3.92
N LYS A 138 14.51 15.92 4.23
CA LYS A 138 14.53 16.48 5.59
C LYS A 138 13.79 15.58 6.59
N TRP A 139 12.61 15.08 6.22
CA TRP A 139 11.85 14.17 7.07
C TRP A 139 12.60 12.87 7.34
N ARG A 140 13.32 12.30 6.35
CA ARG A 140 14.14 11.09 6.58
C ARG A 140 15.27 11.34 7.58
N GLU A 141 15.89 12.52 7.57
CA GLU A 141 16.93 12.91 8.54
C GLU A 141 16.37 13.05 9.97
N GLU A 142 15.19 13.66 10.11
CA GLU A 142 14.55 13.93 11.40
C GLU A 142 13.84 12.69 11.98
N PHE A 143 13.09 11.97 11.15
CA PHE A 143 12.27 10.84 11.57
C PHE A 143 13.05 9.53 11.64
N LYS A 144 14.09 9.37 10.82
CA LYS A 144 14.93 8.16 10.74
C LYS A 144 14.08 6.87 10.66
N PRO A 145 13.28 6.70 9.59
CA PRO A 145 12.47 5.50 9.41
C PRO A 145 13.37 4.28 9.20
N SER A 146 12.98 3.12 9.76
CA SER A 146 13.76 1.89 9.66
C SER A 146 12.85 0.66 9.74
N CYS A 147 13.17 -0.36 8.94
CA CYS A 147 12.56 -1.69 9.03
C CYS A 147 13.15 -2.54 10.18
N ASP A 148 14.23 -2.09 10.82
CA ASP A 148 14.99 -2.77 11.88
C ASP A 148 14.89 -2.00 13.22
N GLU A 149 13.77 -1.32 13.45
CA GLU A 149 13.46 -0.67 14.73
C GLU A 149 12.86 -1.67 15.72
N TYR A 150 13.16 -1.53 17.01
CA TYR A 150 12.53 -2.36 18.05
C TYR A 150 11.16 -1.85 18.46
N PHE A 151 10.22 -2.78 18.59
CA PHE A 151 8.90 -2.57 19.15
C PHE A 151 8.60 -3.59 20.26
N PRO A 152 7.73 -3.26 21.24
CA PRO A 152 7.32 -4.19 22.28
C PRO A 152 6.75 -5.49 21.69
N PRO A 153 7.06 -6.68 22.23
CA PRO A 153 6.59 -7.96 21.69
C PRO A 153 5.06 -8.05 21.53
N SER A 154 4.31 -7.44 22.45
CA SER A 154 2.85 -7.42 22.39
C SER A 154 2.29 -6.68 21.17
N MET A 155 3.10 -5.87 20.47
CA MET A 155 2.68 -5.16 19.27
C MET A 155 2.33 -6.14 18.14
N ALA A 156 3.08 -7.24 18.01
CA ALA A 156 2.81 -8.27 17.00
C ALA A 156 1.49 -9.01 17.25
N GLU A 157 1.02 -9.08 18.49
CA GLU A 157 -0.26 -9.67 18.85
C GLU A 157 -1.42 -8.67 18.68
N ASP A 158 -1.22 -7.43 19.10
CA ASP A 158 -2.27 -6.39 19.06
C ASP A 158 -2.49 -5.78 17.66
N TYR A 159 -1.42 -5.73 16.85
CA TYR A 159 -1.39 -5.25 15.47
C TYR A 159 -0.52 -6.16 14.60
N SER A 160 -0.95 -7.41 14.44
CA SER A 160 -0.28 -8.38 13.57
C SER A 160 -0.23 -7.88 12.13
N CYS A 161 0.94 -7.97 11.52
CA CYS A 161 1.14 -7.60 10.12
C CYS A 161 2.38 -8.26 9.53
N GLY A 162 2.46 -8.35 8.21
CA GLY A 162 3.60 -8.92 7.52
C GLY A 162 3.39 -9.15 6.02
N TYR A 163 4.48 -9.42 5.33
CA TYR A 163 4.51 -9.69 3.89
C TYR A 163 4.35 -11.18 3.61
N THR A 164 3.63 -11.53 2.54
CA THR A 164 3.52 -12.92 2.09
C THR A 164 4.75 -13.43 1.34
N GLY A 165 5.64 -12.51 0.92
CA GLY A 165 6.71 -12.79 -0.05
C GLY A 165 6.22 -12.97 -1.49
N THR A 166 4.94 -12.68 -1.76
CA THR A 166 4.30 -12.81 -3.07
C THR A 166 3.58 -11.52 -3.46
N ALA A 167 2.96 -11.48 -4.63
CA ALA A 167 2.38 -10.27 -5.20
C ALA A 167 1.02 -10.54 -5.85
N ASP A 168 0.22 -9.49 -5.96
CA ASP A 168 -1.00 -9.53 -6.79
C ASP A 168 -0.65 -9.62 -8.29
N TYR A 169 -1.65 -9.81 -9.14
CA TYR A 169 -1.44 -9.92 -10.59
C TYR A 169 -0.84 -8.65 -11.21
N ASP A 170 -0.91 -7.51 -10.53
CA ASP A 170 -0.29 -6.25 -10.94
C ASP A 170 1.09 -6.05 -10.28
N GLU A 171 1.74 -7.12 -9.79
CA GLU A 171 3.07 -7.10 -9.15
C GLU A 171 3.18 -6.16 -7.94
N ASN A 172 2.07 -5.96 -7.23
CA ASN A 172 2.09 -5.27 -5.95
C ASN A 172 2.36 -6.30 -4.85
N LEU A 173 3.45 -6.13 -4.09
CA LEU A 173 3.77 -7.01 -2.96
C LEU A 173 2.63 -7.04 -1.95
N ILE A 174 2.19 -8.24 -1.56
CA ILE A 174 1.06 -8.38 -0.64
C ILE A 174 1.56 -8.18 0.79
N PHE A 175 1.00 -7.16 1.44
CA PHE A 175 1.19 -6.85 2.85
C PHE A 175 -0.13 -6.99 3.59
N CYS A 176 -0.17 -7.83 4.61
CA CYS A 176 -1.35 -8.06 5.42
C CYS A 176 -1.24 -7.34 6.74
N GLU A 177 -2.33 -6.75 7.19
CA GLU A 177 -2.39 -6.08 8.48
C GLU A 177 -3.74 -6.33 9.16
N LYS A 178 -3.67 -6.57 10.46
CA LYS A 178 -4.83 -6.78 11.32
C LYS A 178 -4.79 -5.80 12.49
N PRO A 179 -5.07 -4.51 12.24
CA PRO A 179 -5.07 -3.52 13.30
C PRO A 179 -6.12 -3.88 14.34
N MET A 180 -5.75 -3.81 15.63
CA MET A 180 -6.65 -4.04 16.76
C MET A 180 -7.35 -5.41 16.72
N ASN A 181 -6.65 -6.42 16.21
CA ASN A 181 -7.18 -7.77 16.09
C ASN A 181 -7.29 -8.47 17.46
N ASN A 182 -6.47 -8.09 18.43
CA ASN A 182 -6.61 -8.57 19.79
C ASN A 182 -7.88 -7.97 20.41
N LYS A 183 -8.90 -8.79 20.65
CA LYS A 183 -10.16 -8.38 21.30
C LYS A 183 -9.93 -7.75 22.69
N SER A 184 -8.82 -8.09 23.34
CA SER A 184 -8.41 -7.51 24.62
C SER A 184 -7.73 -6.14 24.49
N CYS A 185 -7.48 -5.67 23.26
CA CYS A 185 -6.86 -4.39 22.95
C CYS A 185 -7.72 -3.59 21.93
N PRO A 186 -8.92 -3.12 22.33
CA PRO A 186 -9.74 -2.26 21.47
C PRO A 186 -9.07 -0.90 21.24
N ALA A 187 -9.55 -0.13 20.26
CA ALA A 187 -8.90 1.10 19.78
C ALA A 187 -8.44 2.07 20.86
N PRO A 188 -9.28 2.43 21.86
CA PRO A 188 -8.87 3.35 22.91
C PRO A 188 -7.70 2.81 23.74
N VAL A 189 -7.76 1.53 24.11
CA VAL A 189 -6.72 0.83 24.88
C VAL A 189 -5.44 0.71 24.06
N PHE A 190 -5.56 0.43 22.76
CA PHE A 190 -4.42 0.32 21.86
C PHE A 190 -3.64 1.63 21.75
N VAL A 191 -4.35 2.75 21.57
CA VAL A 191 -3.73 4.08 21.51
C VAL A 191 -3.13 4.50 22.84
N GLU A 192 -3.76 4.15 23.97
CA GLU A 192 -3.21 4.40 25.31
C GLU A 192 -1.94 3.57 25.56
N LYS A 193 -1.97 2.27 25.20
CA LYS A 193 -0.88 1.32 25.42
C LYS A 193 0.38 1.69 24.64
N TYR A 194 0.25 2.10 23.39
CA TYR A 194 1.40 2.33 22.50
C TYR A 194 1.68 3.79 22.22
N THR A 195 0.71 4.70 22.34
CA THR A 195 0.74 6.08 21.85
C THR A 195 0.75 6.18 20.32
N LEU A 196 0.19 7.27 19.77
CA LEU A 196 0.16 7.50 18.33
C LEU A 196 1.55 7.48 17.66
N PRO A 197 2.61 8.08 18.23
CA PRO A 197 3.95 8.01 17.63
C PRO A 197 4.46 6.58 17.41
N VAL A 198 4.33 5.68 18.40
CA VAL A 198 4.81 4.29 18.27
C VAL A 198 3.98 3.53 17.23
N ILE A 199 2.66 3.71 17.22
CA ILE A 199 1.79 3.07 16.21
C ILE A 199 2.17 3.53 14.81
N CYS A 200 2.42 4.83 14.59
CA CYS A 200 2.89 5.33 13.31
C CYS A 200 4.25 4.74 12.92
N ARG A 201 5.19 4.63 13.86
CA ARG A 201 6.51 4.03 13.61
C ARG A 201 6.42 2.54 13.27
N TRP A 202 5.55 1.79 13.94
CA TRP A 202 5.27 0.38 13.63
C TRP A 202 4.80 0.21 12.18
N HIS A 203 3.81 1.01 11.78
CA HIS A 203 3.30 1.00 10.40
C HIS A 203 4.39 1.36 9.38
N ILE A 204 5.16 2.42 9.67
CA ILE A 204 6.25 2.88 8.82
C ILE A 204 7.38 1.84 8.70
N ALA A 205 7.68 1.08 9.75
CA ALA A 205 8.63 -0.03 9.68
C ALA A 205 8.17 -1.10 8.68
N GLY A 206 6.86 -1.36 8.59
CA GLY A 206 6.27 -2.22 7.56
C GLY A 206 6.45 -1.66 6.14
N ILE A 207 6.29 -0.35 5.96
CA ILE A 207 6.53 0.30 4.66
C ILE A 207 8.01 0.25 4.27
N GLU A 208 8.93 0.54 5.21
CA GLU A 208 10.38 0.49 4.95
C GLU A 208 10.85 -0.95 4.65
N MET A 209 10.27 -1.96 5.31
CA MET A 209 10.53 -3.37 4.96
C MET A 209 10.07 -3.66 3.53
N GLY A 210 8.91 -3.14 3.13
CA GLY A 210 8.45 -3.23 1.76
C GLY A 210 9.40 -2.55 0.77
N LEU A 211 9.86 -1.34 1.07
CA LEU A 211 10.87 -0.63 0.26
C LEU A 211 12.15 -1.45 0.08
N GLN A 212 12.60 -2.14 1.14
CA GLN A 212 13.72 -3.05 1.07
C GLN A 212 13.44 -4.18 0.06
N TYR A 213 12.29 -4.84 0.13
CA TYR A 213 11.91 -5.88 -0.85
C TYR A 213 11.79 -5.35 -2.29
N LEU A 214 11.26 -4.13 -2.47
CA LEU A 214 11.22 -3.50 -3.80
C LEU A 214 12.65 -3.33 -4.35
N ARG A 215 13.58 -2.79 -3.55
CA ARG A 215 14.98 -2.60 -3.92
C ARG A 215 15.71 -3.92 -4.19
N GLU A 216 15.53 -4.93 -3.34
CA GLU A 216 16.13 -6.26 -3.50
C GLU A 216 15.63 -6.97 -4.75
N SER A 217 14.38 -6.72 -5.16
CA SER A 217 13.83 -7.20 -6.43
C SER A 217 14.27 -6.39 -7.65
N ASN A 218 15.18 -5.43 -7.48
CA ASN A 218 15.54 -4.42 -8.49
C ASN A 218 14.31 -3.75 -9.11
N TYR A 219 13.32 -3.42 -8.27
CA TYR A 219 12.04 -2.83 -8.67
C TYR A 219 11.23 -3.65 -9.69
N HIS A 220 11.41 -4.97 -9.74
CA HIS A 220 10.44 -5.86 -10.39
C HIS A 220 9.05 -5.62 -9.78
N TYR A 221 8.97 -5.72 -8.45
CA TYR A 221 7.84 -5.18 -7.70
C TYR A 221 8.01 -3.68 -7.54
N LYS A 222 6.94 -2.92 -7.80
CA LYS A 222 7.02 -1.45 -7.78
C LYS A 222 6.22 -0.85 -6.62
N ARG A 223 5.30 -1.60 -6.01
CA ARG A 223 4.27 -1.12 -5.07
C ARG A 223 3.80 -2.23 -4.13
N MET A 224 2.89 -1.87 -3.22
CA MET A 224 2.27 -2.76 -2.24
C MET A 224 0.76 -2.91 -2.49
N CYS A 225 0.26 -4.12 -2.25
CA CYS A 225 -1.15 -4.45 -2.07
C CYS A 225 -1.40 -4.64 -0.59
N TYR A 226 -2.04 -3.66 0.04
CA TYR A 226 -2.42 -3.72 1.44
C TYR A 226 -3.71 -4.53 1.59
N ILE A 227 -3.70 -5.56 2.43
CA ILE A 227 -4.89 -6.33 2.82
C ILE A 227 -5.12 -6.09 4.31
N VAL A 228 -6.13 -5.27 4.63
CA VAL A 228 -6.40 -4.80 5.99
C VAL A 228 -7.64 -5.52 6.53
N ASP A 229 -7.49 -6.33 7.57
CA ASP A 229 -8.60 -7.00 8.25
C ASP A 229 -9.28 -6.08 9.26
N LEU A 230 -10.57 -5.80 9.05
CA LEU A 230 -11.38 -4.94 9.91
C LEU A 230 -12.37 -5.72 10.79
N GLN A 231 -12.26 -7.05 10.88
CA GLN A 231 -13.24 -7.90 11.56
C GLN A 231 -13.54 -7.47 13.02
N ASN A 232 -12.52 -7.04 13.76
CA ASN A 232 -12.66 -6.64 15.17
C ASN A 232 -12.83 -5.12 15.37
N LEU A 233 -12.96 -4.36 14.28
CA LEU A 233 -13.25 -2.94 14.36
C LEU A 233 -14.74 -2.73 14.66
N THR A 234 -15.08 -2.59 15.94
CA THR A 234 -16.47 -2.48 16.42
C THR A 234 -16.91 -1.06 16.73
N THR A 235 -15.96 -0.12 16.87
CA THR A 235 -16.23 1.26 17.25
C THR A 235 -15.57 2.24 16.30
N PHE A 236 -16.07 3.48 16.31
CA PHE A 236 -15.44 4.61 15.64
C PHE A 236 -15.08 5.64 16.71
N SER A 237 -13.80 5.93 16.90
CA SER A 237 -13.32 6.82 17.97
C SER A 237 -12.53 7.99 17.40
N ARG A 238 -12.52 9.11 18.12
CA ARG A 238 -11.69 10.28 17.77
C ARG A 238 -10.20 9.90 17.66
N ALA A 239 -9.72 9.01 18.52
CA ALA A 239 -8.34 8.54 18.50
C ALA A 239 -8.00 7.83 17.17
N MET A 240 -8.90 6.98 16.65
CA MET A 240 -8.74 6.35 15.34
C MET A 240 -8.76 7.37 14.21
N VAL A 241 -9.61 8.40 14.31
CA VAL A 241 -9.63 9.48 13.31
C VAL A 241 -8.30 10.21 13.28
N THR A 242 -7.79 10.61 14.45
CA THR A 242 -6.50 11.27 14.57
C THR A 242 -5.34 10.39 14.10
N PHE A 243 -5.39 9.09 14.40
CA PHE A 243 -4.41 8.13 13.88
C PHE A 243 -4.41 8.09 12.35
N ALA A 244 -5.56 7.82 11.74
CA ALA A 244 -5.68 7.72 10.29
C ALA A 244 -5.28 9.03 9.58
N GLN A 245 -5.63 10.19 10.15
CA GLN A 245 -5.20 11.50 9.64
C GLN A 245 -3.69 11.66 9.66
N LYS A 246 -3.04 11.36 10.80
CA LYS A 246 -1.59 11.47 10.94
C LYS A 246 -0.86 10.51 10.00
N LEU A 247 -1.31 9.26 9.95
CA LEU A 247 -0.70 8.25 9.10
C LEU A 247 -0.85 8.60 7.62
N SER A 248 -2.06 8.97 7.19
CA SER A 248 -2.35 9.41 5.82
C SER A 248 -1.49 10.61 5.40
N SER A 249 -1.25 11.57 6.30
CA SER A 249 -0.35 12.70 6.02
C SER A 249 1.09 12.24 5.82
N ILE A 250 1.61 11.37 6.70
CA ILE A 250 2.98 10.86 6.57
C ILE A 250 3.15 10.09 5.26
N GLU A 251 2.22 9.20 4.92
CA GLU A 251 2.27 8.41 3.68
C GLU A 251 2.20 9.27 2.42
N GLN A 252 1.28 10.24 2.37
CA GLN A 252 1.13 11.10 1.18
C GLN A 252 2.32 12.03 0.95
N ASP A 253 3.02 12.42 2.01
CA ASP A 253 4.17 13.31 1.94
C ASP A 253 5.49 12.57 1.72
N ASN A 254 5.61 11.33 2.21
CA ASN A 254 6.90 10.63 2.27
C ASN A 254 6.95 9.30 1.51
N TYR A 255 5.81 8.72 1.18
CA TYR A 255 5.68 7.43 0.51
C TYR A 255 4.80 7.53 -0.75
N PRO A 256 5.08 8.49 -1.66
CA PRO A 256 4.26 8.68 -2.85
C PRO A 256 4.17 7.40 -3.68
N GLU A 257 2.98 7.10 -4.18
CA GLU A 257 2.74 5.97 -5.08
C GLU A 257 3.28 4.63 -4.56
N MET A 258 3.32 4.42 -3.25
CA MET A 258 3.69 3.15 -2.63
C MET A 258 2.53 2.14 -2.64
N ALA A 259 1.32 2.57 -2.27
CA ALA A 259 0.13 1.75 -2.43
C ALA A 259 -0.25 1.63 -3.91
N GLY A 260 -0.27 0.40 -4.42
CA GLY A 260 -0.91 0.05 -5.69
C GLY A 260 -2.37 -0.31 -5.49
N ARG A 261 -2.68 -0.99 -4.37
CA ARG A 261 -4.02 -1.44 -4.00
C ARG A 261 -4.19 -1.44 -2.48
N VAL A 262 -5.37 -1.12 -1.99
CA VAL A 262 -5.74 -1.23 -0.58
C VAL A 262 -7.06 -1.97 -0.49
N ILE A 263 -7.08 -3.14 0.14
CA ILE A 263 -8.24 -4.01 0.25
C ILE A 263 -8.61 -4.13 1.72
N MET A 264 -9.73 -3.52 2.10
CA MET A 264 -10.26 -3.58 3.46
C MET A 264 -11.25 -4.74 3.56
N VAL A 265 -10.81 -5.85 4.13
CA VAL A 265 -11.58 -7.09 4.24
C VAL A 265 -12.31 -7.20 5.58
N ASN A 266 -13.32 -8.07 5.61
CA ASN A 266 -14.24 -8.21 6.74
C ASN A 266 -14.82 -6.86 7.18
N CYS A 267 -14.99 -5.94 6.23
CA CYS A 267 -15.34 -4.55 6.50
C CYS A 267 -16.77 -4.45 7.04
N PRO A 268 -16.96 -4.00 8.31
CA PRO A 268 -18.28 -3.78 8.86
C PRO A 268 -19.06 -2.76 8.04
N THR A 269 -20.39 -2.92 7.95
CA THR A 269 -21.24 -2.01 7.17
C THR A 269 -21.14 -0.56 7.64
N PHE A 270 -21.02 -0.35 8.96
CA PHE A 270 -20.88 1.01 9.51
C PHE A 270 -19.57 1.67 9.07
N PHE A 271 -18.48 0.91 8.88
CA PHE A 271 -17.18 1.46 8.50
C PHE A 271 -17.22 2.13 7.13
N ARG A 272 -18.00 1.57 6.18
CA ARG A 272 -18.21 2.20 4.86
C ARG A 272 -18.87 3.58 4.97
N VAL A 273 -19.71 3.79 5.98
CA VAL A 273 -20.33 5.10 6.26
C VAL A 273 -19.29 6.04 6.86
N CYS A 274 -18.52 5.58 7.84
CA CYS A 274 -17.44 6.34 8.46
C CYS A 274 -16.33 6.72 7.46
N TRP A 275 -16.08 5.89 6.44
CA TRP A 275 -15.07 6.14 5.41
C TRP A 275 -15.25 7.49 4.71
N LYS A 276 -16.49 7.96 4.55
CA LYS A 276 -16.78 9.29 3.97
C LYS A 276 -16.07 10.43 4.71
N LEU A 277 -15.84 10.28 6.02
CA LEU A 277 -15.09 11.25 6.81
C LEU A 277 -13.58 11.17 6.53
N PHE A 278 -13.05 9.97 6.26
CA PHE A 278 -11.65 9.76 5.93
C PHE A 278 -11.27 10.22 4.52
N GLN A 279 -12.21 10.16 3.57
CA GLN A 279 -11.98 10.59 2.19
C GLN A 279 -11.53 12.06 2.09
N LEU A 280 -11.84 12.89 3.08
CA LEU A 280 -11.40 14.29 3.13
C LEU A 280 -9.90 14.45 3.38
N PHE A 281 -9.23 13.42 3.91
CA PHE A 281 -7.81 13.47 4.29
C PHE A 281 -6.92 12.65 3.35
N ILE A 282 -7.50 12.02 2.33
CA ILE A 282 -6.82 11.12 1.41
C ILE A 282 -6.99 11.67 0.00
N ASN A 283 -5.89 11.83 -0.73
CA ASN A 283 -5.98 12.30 -2.11
C ASN A 283 -6.84 11.34 -2.97
N GLU A 284 -7.45 11.90 -4.02
CA GLU A 284 -8.38 11.16 -4.88
C GLU A 284 -7.74 9.89 -5.48
N ARG A 285 -6.46 9.97 -5.84
CA ARG A 285 -5.68 8.87 -6.39
C ARG A 285 -5.60 7.69 -5.42
N THR A 286 -5.34 7.92 -4.13
CA THR A 286 -5.34 6.86 -3.12
C THR A 286 -6.74 6.33 -2.87
N ASN A 287 -7.76 7.20 -2.85
CA ASN A 287 -9.15 6.80 -2.66
C ASN A 287 -9.64 5.83 -3.77
N GLN A 288 -9.20 6.02 -5.01
CA GLN A 288 -9.49 5.12 -6.14
C GLN A 288 -8.86 3.72 -6.01
N LYS A 289 -7.83 3.55 -5.18
CA LYS A 289 -7.14 2.28 -4.95
C LYS A 289 -7.81 1.41 -3.86
N ILE A 290 -8.78 1.96 -3.13
CA ILE A 290 -9.38 1.34 -1.96
C ILE A 290 -10.59 0.50 -2.36
N ARG A 291 -10.61 -0.76 -1.93
CA ARG A 291 -11.73 -1.69 -2.14
C ARG A 291 -12.21 -2.23 -0.80
N PHE A 292 -13.51 -2.07 -0.54
CA PHE A 292 -14.16 -2.62 0.64
C PHE A 292 -14.74 -3.99 0.33
N VAL A 293 -14.38 -4.98 1.13
CA VAL A 293 -14.85 -6.36 0.98
C VAL A 293 -15.68 -6.73 2.22
N PRO A 294 -16.98 -7.08 2.05
CA PRO A 294 -17.81 -7.52 3.15
C PRO A 294 -17.27 -8.81 3.82
N PRO A 295 -17.66 -9.07 5.09
CA PRO A 295 -17.38 -10.35 5.73
C PRO A 295 -17.84 -11.54 4.87
N GLY A 296 -17.01 -12.57 4.79
CA GLY A 296 -17.28 -13.79 4.02
C GLY A 296 -17.10 -13.67 2.50
N LYS A 297 -16.72 -12.49 1.98
CA LYS A 297 -16.48 -12.26 0.55
C LYS A 297 -15.00 -12.14 0.14
N GLY A 298 -14.08 -12.36 1.09
CA GLY A 298 -12.63 -12.27 0.88
C GLY A 298 -12.16 -13.10 -0.32
N LEU A 299 -12.30 -14.42 -0.23
CA LEU A 299 -11.85 -15.36 -1.27
C LEU A 299 -12.37 -15.01 -2.68
N GLU A 300 -13.69 -14.80 -2.81
CA GLU A 300 -14.35 -14.47 -4.09
C GLU A 300 -13.79 -13.21 -4.74
N VAL A 301 -13.50 -12.18 -3.94
CA VAL A 301 -13.02 -10.89 -4.44
C VAL A 301 -11.52 -10.91 -4.72
N LEU A 302 -10.73 -11.49 -3.81
CA LEU A 302 -9.27 -11.50 -3.92
C LEU A 302 -8.80 -12.44 -5.04
N SER A 303 -9.50 -13.54 -5.33
CA SER A 303 -9.13 -14.46 -6.43
C SER A 303 -9.18 -13.83 -7.82
N GLN A 304 -9.83 -12.68 -7.96
CA GLN A 304 -9.84 -11.88 -9.19
C GLN A 304 -8.57 -11.04 -9.37
N MET A 305 -7.77 -10.91 -8.32
CA MET A 305 -6.64 -9.97 -8.24
C MET A 305 -5.31 -10.64 -7.91
N MET A 306 -5.33 -11.82 -7.32
CA MET A 306 -4.14 -12.58 -6.96
C MET A 306 -4.41 -14.08 -7.05
N ALA A 307 -3.34 -14.88 -7.02
CA ALA A 307 -3.44 -16.33 -7.04
C ALA A 307 -4.09 -16.84 -5.73
N VAL A 308 -4.90 -17.90 -5.81
CA VAL A 308 -5.69 -18.38 -4.67
C VAL A 308 -4.79 -18.83 -3.52
N GLU A 309 -3.67 -19.47 -3.84
CA GLU A 309 -2.62 -19.91 -2.93
C GLU A 309 -1.95 -18.78 -2.13
N ASP A 310 -2.05 -17.54 -2.61
CA ASP A 310 -1.49 -16.36 -1.96
C ASP A 310 -2.50 -15.63 -1.06
N ILE A 311 -3.78 -15.98 -1.15
CA ILE A 311 -4.85 -15.33 -0.39
C ILE A 311 -4.71 -15.67 1.10
N PRO A 312 -4.68 -14.66 1.99
CA PRO A 312 -4.56 -14.89 3.43
C PRO A 312 -5.68 -15.73 4.02
N ASP A 313 -5.35 -16.51 5.05
CA ASP A 313 -6.28 -17.35 5.80
C ASP A 313 -7.49 -16.60 6.38
N PHE A 314 -7.29 -15.38 6.90
CA PHE A 314 -8.38 -14.54 7.40
C PHE A 314 -9.32 -13.99 6.29
N CYS A 315 -8.95 -14.15 5.02
CA CYS A 315 -9.80 -13.86 3.86
C CYS A 315 -10.53 -15.11 3.33
N GLY A 316 -10.30 -16.29 3.93
CA GLY A 316 -10.80 -17.58 3.44
C GLY A 316 -9.89 -18.27 2.42
N GLY A 317 -8.65 -17.77 2.23
CA GLY A 317 -7.63 -18.46 1.44
C GLY A 317 -6.79 -19.44 2.28
N PRO A 318 -5.78 -20.09 1.68
CA PRO A 318 -4.93 -21.04 2.37
C PRO A 318 -3.63 -20.42 2.93
N SER A 319 -3.27 -19.18 2.60
CA SER A 319 -1.93 -18.63 2.87
C SER A 319 -1.78 -18.16 4.32
N ARG A 320 -0.72 -18.64 4.98
CA ARG A 320 -0.25 -18.15 6.30
C ARG A 320 1.12 -17.46 6.24
N LYS A 321 1.72 -17.37 5.05
CA LYS A 321 3.07 -16.79 4.84
C LYS A 321 3.23 -15.38 5.43
N TRP A 322 2.15 -14.61 5.43
CA TRP A 322 2.12 -13.23 5.96
C TRP A 322 2.47 -13.14 7.45
N ILE A 323 2.29 -14.21 8.23
CA ILE A 323 2.63 -14.26 9.68
C ILE A 323 3.78 -15.23 9.98
N GLU A 324 4.22 -16.03 9.02
CA GLU A 324 5.33 -16.98 9.20
C GLU A 324 6.69 -16.27 9.13
N THR A 325 6.79 -15.18 8.36
CA THR A 325 8.02 -14.38 8.27
C THR A 325 8.34 -13.76 9.63
N ASN A 326 9.47 -14.15 10.23
CA ASN A 326 9.96 -13.69 11.54
C ASN A 326 8.95 -13.86 12.70
N GLY A 327 8.09 -14.89 12.64
CA GLY A 327 7.05 -15.12 13.63
C GLY A 327 5.98 -14.02 13.68
N GLY A 328 5.77 -13.31 12.56
CA GLY A 328 4.79 -12.23 12.45
C GLY A 328 5.26 -10.92 13.07
N ARG A 329 6.55 -10.82 13.41
CA ARG A 329 7.15 -9.62 13.98
C ARG A 329 7.79 -8.76 12.89
N LEU A 330 7.30 -7.53 12.76
CA LEU A 330 8.06 -6.45 12.13
C LEU A 330 9.12 -5.90 13.08
N GLY A 331 10.23 -5.41 12.52
CA GLY A 331 11.27 -4.76 13.29
C GLY A 331 12.28 -5.70 13.94
N SER A 332 13.14 -5.12 14.76
CA SER A 332 14.24 -5.81 15.42
C SER A 332 13.80 -6.58 16.64
N SER A 333 14.50 -7.69 16.91
CA SER A 333 14.45 -8.35 18.22
C SER A 333 15.33 -7.68 19.27
N ASP A 334 16.23 -6.79 18.86
CA ASP A 334 17.20 -6.12 19.73
C ASP A 334 16.58 -4.87 20.40
N PRO A 335 16.33 -4.88 21.73
CA PRO A 335 15.73 -3.75 22.43
C PRO A 335 16.56 -2.47 22.40
N THR A 336 17.85 -2.53 22.05
CA THR A 336 18.69 -1.33 21.93
C THR A 336 18.33 -0.49 20.69
N LYS A 337 17.62 -1.07 19.72
CA LYS A 337 17.17 -0.38 18.50
C LYS A 337 15.82 0.35 18.65
N VAL A 338 15.37 0.57 19.88
CA VAL A 338 14.17 1.39 20.13
C VAL A 338 14.45 2.84 19.74
N TYR A 339 13.54 3.45 18.97
CA TYR A 339 13.68 4.86 18.64
C TYR A 339 13.32 5.75 19.84
N LYS A 340 14.26 6.62 20.24
CA LYS A 340 14.06 7.56 21.35
C LYS A 340 13.59 8.90 20.82
N ILE A 341 12.34 9.26 21.11
CA ILE A 341 11.78 10.58 20.77
C ILE A 341 12.12 11.56 21.89
N GLY A 342 13.27 12.23 21.81
CA GLY A 342 13.71 13.17 22.87
C GLY A 342 13.83 12.52 24.27
N SER A 343 13.72 13.31 25.34
CA SER A 343 13.81 12.83 26.75
C SER A 343 12.66 11.93 27.20
N CYS A 344 11.71 11.60 26.31
CA CYS A 344 10.63 10.69 26.59
C CYS A 344 11.09 9.25 26.31
N ASN A 345 11.63 8.59 27.34
CA ASN A 345 11.89 7.16 27.30
C ASN A 345 10.55 6.40 27.24
N VAL A 346 10.18 5.88 26.07
CA VAL A 346 9.21 4.77 25.98
C VAL A 346 9.99 3.47 26.20
N SER A 347 10.57 3.34 27.39
CA SER A 347 11.30 2.15 27.79
C SER A 347 11.34 2.09 29.31
N ASP A 348 10.18 1.81 29.92
CA ASP A 348 10.18 1.04 31.15
C ASP A 348 9.21 -0.14 30.99
N PRO A 349 9.71 -1.36 30.76
CA PRO A 349 8.92 -2.60 30.77
C PRO A 349 8.14 -2.78 32.09
N GLY A 350 8.57 -2.14 33.19
CA GLY A 350 7.90 -2.17 34.49
C GLY A 350 6.64 -1.29 34.59
N SER A 351 6.45 -0.33 33.67
CA SER A 351 5.27 0.54 33.67
C SER A 351 4.02 -0.11 33.03
N LEU A 352 4.18 -1.28 32.39
CA LEU A 352 3.12 -2.08 31.79
C LEU A 352 2.55 -3.14 32.74
N GLN A 353 2.56 -2.90 34.06
CA GLN A 353 1.64 -3.63 34.92
C GLN A 353 0.22 -3.14 34.62
N VAL A 354 -0.54 -4.00 33.94
CA VAL A 354 -2.00 -3.99 33.87
C VAL A 354 -2.52 -3.54 35.25
N LYS A 355 -3.12 -2.35 35.34
CA LYS A 355 -3.99 -2.04 36.49
C LYS A 355 -5.07 -3.11 36.49
N ARG A 356 -4.89 -4.14 37.33
CA ARG A 356 -6.00 -4.99 37.77
C ARG A 356 -7.10 -4.03 38.17
N LEU A 357 -8.26 -4.16 37.55
CA LEU A 357 -9.51 -3.67 38.11
C LEU A 357 -9.70 -4.43 39.43
N GLU A 358 -9.11 -3.93 40.50
CA GLU A 358 -9.50 -4.32 41.85
C GLU A 358 -10.86 -3.69 42.10
N ASN A 359 -11.85 -4.57 42.22
CA ASN A 359 -13.18 -4.23 42.70
C ASN A 359 -13.07 -3.43 43.99
N SER A 360 -13.53 -2.18 43.96
CA SER A 360 -13.74 -1.41 45.18
C SER A 360 -14.99 -1.96 45.89
N PRO A 361 -14.97 -2.17 47.22
CA PRO A 361 -16.08 -2.73 47.96
C PRO A 361 -17.13 -1.65 48.21
N ASN A 362 -18.34 -1.82 47.66
CA ASN A 362 -19.49 -1.07 48.15
C ASN A 362 -20.09 -1.81 49.36
N MET A 363 -19.91 -1.17 50.51
CA MET A 363 -20.67 -1.38 51.74
C MET A 363 -22.17 -1.20 51.49
N LYS A 364 -22.96 -2.17 51.98
CA LYS A 364 -24.25 -2.06 52.70
C LYS A 364 -25.24 -3.11 52.23
N ASP A 365 -25.31 -4.20 52.99
CA ASP A 365 -26.58 -4.87 53.30
C ASP A 365 -26.61 -5.03 54.83
N GLU A 366 -27.23 -4.04 55.48
CA GLU A 366 -27.93 -4.26 56.74
C GLU A 366 -29.11 -5.18 56.42
N ASP A 367 -29.07 -6.43 56.84
CA ASP A 367 -30.03 -6.95 57.83
C ASP A 367 -29.83 -8.46 58.07
N ARG A 368 -30.31 -8.91 59.23
CA ARG A 368 -30.42 -10.30 59.73
C ARG A 368 -29.21 -10.86 60.49
N ARG A 369 -29.25 -10.66 61.81
CA ARG A 369 -29.43 -11.77 62.77
C ARG A 369 -29.80 -11.23 64.17
N SER A 370 -31.06 -11.47 64.55
CA SER A 370 -31.47 -12.04 65.85
C SER A 370 -30.77 -11.57 67.13
N ILE A 371 -31.42 -10.69 67.91
CA ILE A 371 -32.13 -10.94 69.19
C ILE A 371 -32.59 -9.59 69.74
#